data_AF-A0A2K8VG92-F1
#
_entry.id   AF-A0A2K8VG92-F1
#
_cell.length_a   1.000
_cell.length_b   1.000
_cell.length_c   1.000
_cell.angle_alpha   90.00
_cell.angle_beta   90.00
_cell.angle_gamma   90.00
#
_symmetry.space_group_name_H-M   'P 1'
#
loop_
_entity.id
_entity.type
_entity.pdbx_description
1 polymer ?
#
loop_
_entity_poly.entity_id
_entity_poly.type
_entity_poly.pdbx_seq_one_letter_code
_entity_poly.pdbx_strand_id
1 'polypeptide(L)'
;MRDKPYIYIVFLLLICAFVGRLLTFFSSNFELIETGSIIESFCLNVAYVAGWVLMLSNGTFIGTIYFKITQGLMSIVIVGALLKIMHYKLYADYLIVFGLVGILIAYSISFHKKPIKKRLDYLKLTWVILLLSSTVLIFLHVLSKDYRLVADIVFWILLLDFCTTKTNLFKKQKSYS
;
A
#
# COMPACT_ATOMS: atom_id res chain seq x y z
N MET A 1 -20.20 -7.52 -9.61
CA MET A 1 -19.19 -8.59 -9.72
C MET A 1 -17.82 -8.09 -10.26
N ARG A 2 -17.41 -6.84 -9.95
CA ARG A 2 -16.23 -6.23 -10.62
C ARG A 2 -14.88 -6.56 -9.95
N ASP A 3 -14.88 -6.97 -8.67
CA ASP A 3 -13.64 -7.14 -7.89
C ASP A 3 -12.96 -8.51 -8.03
N LYS A 4 -13.68 -9.55 -8.47
CA LYS A 4 -13.17 -10.92 -8.58
C LYS A 4 -11.88 -11.05 -9.41
N PRO A 5 -11.78 -10.49 -10.63
CA PRO A 5 -10.57 -10.67 -11.44
C PRO A 5 -9.33 -10.11 -10.73
N TYR A 6 -9.44 -8.99 -10.03
CA TYR A 6 -8.32 -8.39 -9.30
C TYR A 6 -7.78 -9.29 -8.19
N ILE A 7 -8.67 -9.97 -7.45
CA ILE A 7 -8.26 -10.92 -6.40
C ILE A 7 -7.45 -12.07 -7.03
N TYR A 8 -7.93 -12.65 -8.14
CA TYR A 8 -7.20 -13.71 -8.84
C TYR A 8 -5.86 -13.23 -9.39
N ILE A 9 -5.80 -12.00 -9.94
CA ILE A 9 -4.55 -11.39 -10.43
C ILE A 9 -3.54 -11.26 -9.29
N VAL A 10 -3.96 -10.75 -8.12
CA VAL A 10 -3.07 -10.64 -6.94
C VAL A 10 -2.55 -12.01 -6.52
N PHE A 11 -3.41 -13.03 -6.42
CA PHE A 11 -2.97 -14.38 -6.06
C PHE A 11 -2.00 -14.98 -7.09
N LEU A 12 -2.28 -14.79 -8.38
CA LEU A 12 -1.40 -15.26 -9.46
C LEU A 12 -0.01 -14.61 -9.36
N LEU A 13 0.04 -13.30 -9.13
CA LEU A 13 1.30 -12.57 -8.94
C LEU A 13 2.06 -13.04 -7.69
N LEU A 14 1.36 -13.36 -6.60
CA LEU A 14 1.99 -13.92 -5.40
C LEU A 14 2.58 -15.31 -5.65
N ILE A 15 1.90 -16.16 -6.42
CA ILE A 15 2.44 -17.46 -6.83
C ILE A 15 3.69 -17.27 -7.69
N CYS A 16 3.66 -16.33 -8.65
CA CYS A 16 4.81 -16.02 -9.49
C CYS A 16 6.00 -15.50 -8.67
N ALA A 17 5.76 -14.61 -7.71
CA ALA A 17 6.78 -14.13 -6.78
C ALA A 17 7.37 -15.28 -5.95
N PHE A 18 6.54 -16.20 -5.47
CA PHE A 18 7.00 -17.39 -4.75
C PHE A 18 7.88 -18.29 -5.60
N VAL A 19 7.52 -18.52 -6.87
CA VAL A 19 8.36 -19.26 -7.82
C VAL A 19 9.70 -18.56 -8.04
N GLY A 20 9.70 -17.23 -8.22
CA GLY A 20 10.93 -16.42 -8.30
C GLY A 20 11.83 -16.62 -7.09
N ARG A 21 11.25 -16.62 -5.88
CA ARG A 21 11.99 -16.88 -4.63
C ARG A 21 12.57 -18.30 -4.58
N LEU A 22 11.83 -19.31 -5.03
CA LEU A 22 12.32 -20.69 -5.09
C LEU A 22 13.51 -20.83 -6.05
N LEU A 23 13.45 -20.20 -7.22
CA LEU A 23 14.57 -20.19 -8.18
C LEU A 23 15.84 -19.60 -7.55
N THR A 24 15.70 -18.46 -6.86
CA THR A 24 16.81 -17.80 -6.15
C THR A 24 17.39 -18.68 -5.03
N PHE A 25 16.56 -19.48 -4.35
CA PHE A 25 17.00 -20.30 -3.22
C PHE A 25 17.65 -21.62 -3.64
N PHE A 26 17.14 -22.28 -4.68
CA PHE A 26 17.61 -23.61 -5.09
C PHE A 26 18.67 -23.59 -6.20
N SER A 27 18.84 -22.47 -6.90
CA SER A 27 19.84 -22.37 -7.96
C SER A 27 21.21 -21.98 -7.41
N SER A 28 22.25 -22.71 -7.83
CA SER A 28 23.65 -22.29 -7.69
C SER A 28 24.14 -21.42 -8.85
N ASN A 29 23.41 -21.42 -9.98
CA ASN A 29 23.76 -20.63 -11.16
C ASN A 29 23.42 -19.16 -10.93
N PHE A 30 24.42 -18.29 -11.06
CA PHE A 30 24.30 -16.84 -10.84
C PHE A 30 23.19 -16.20 -11.70
N GLU A 31 23.10 -16.55 -12.99
CA GLU A 31 22.09 -16.00 -13.90
C GLU A 31 20.64 -16.32 -13.47
N LEU A 32 20.42 -17.53 -12.95
CA LEU A 32 19.11 -17.96 -12.45
C LEU A 32 18.75 -17.27 -11.13
N ILE A 33 19.74 -16.98 -10.27
CA ILE A 33 19.56 -16.22 -9.03
C ILE A 33 19.11 -14.79 -9.36
N GLU A 34 19.81 -14.13 -10.28
CA GLU A 34 19.48 -12.77 -10.71
C GLU A 34 18.08 -12.71 -11.34
N THR A 35 17.80 -13.63 -12.26
CA THR A 35 16.48 -13.73 -12.91
C THR A 35 15.36 -13.97 -11.89
N GLY A 36 15.58 -14.88 -10.93
CA GLY A 36 14.63 -15.18 -9.85
C GLY A 36 14.33 -13.95 -8.99
N SER A 37 15.36 -13.17 -8.63
CA SER A 37 15.22 -11.94 -7.85
C SER A 37 14.46 -10.84 -8.59
N ILE A 38 14.71 -10.68 -9.90
CA ILE A 38 13.99 -9.72 -10.75
C ILE A 38 12.51 -10.09 -10.83
N ILE A 39 12.20 -11.37 -11.09
CA ILE A 39 10.81 -11.86 -11.16
C ILE A 39 10.10 -11.65 -9.83
N GLU A 40 10.73 -12.02 -8.72
CA GLU A 40 10.19 -11.84 -7.36
C GLU A 40 9.85 -10.36 -7.11
N SER A 41 10.83 -9.46 -7.32
CA SER A 41 10.68 -8.03 -7.07
C SER A 41 9.59 -7.40 -7.96
N PHE A 42 9.57 -7.75 -9.25
CA PHE A 42 8.57 -7.24 -10.18
C PHE A 42 7.17 -7.69 -9.79
N CYS A 43 6.97 -8.99 -9.53
CA CYS A 43 5.67 -9.55 -9.19
C CYS A 43 5.13 -8.99 -7.88
N LEU A 44 5.98 -8.84 -6.85
CA LEU A 44 5.59 -8.25 -5.58
C LEU A 44 5.19 -6.78 -5.73
N ASN A 45 5.94 -5.98 -6.51
CA ASN A 45 5.60 -4.57 -6.75
C ASN A 45 4.26 -4.42 -7.49
N VAL A 46 4.04 -5.21 -8.54
CA VAL A 46 2.77 -5.19 -9.29
C VAL A 46 1.62 -5.66 -8.39
N ALA A 47 1.82 -6.71 -7.58
CA ALA A 47 0.82 -7.20 -6.63
C ALA A 47 0.50 -6.14 -5.57
N TYR A 48 1.50 -5.41 -5.08
CA TYR A 48 1.33 -4.33 -4.12
C TYR A 48 0.45 -3.20 -4.69
N VAL A 49 0.76 -2.75 -5.92
CA VAL A 49 -0.03 -1.71 -6.61
C VAL A 49 -1.46 -2.20 -6.87
N ALA A 50 -1.62 -3.44 -7.37
CA ALA A 50 -2.94 -4.02 -7.61
C ALA A 50 -3.76 -4.15 -6.31
N GLY A 51 -3.13 -4.60 -5.22
CA GLY A 51 -3.77 -4.68 -3.90
C GLY A 51 -4.19 -3.31 -3.37
N TRP A 52 -3.35 -2.29 -3.56
CA TRP A 52 -3.67 -0.93 -3.19
C TRP A 52 -4.87 -0.38 -3.97
N VAL A 53 -4.89 -0.55 -5.30
CA VAL A 53 -6.00 -0.15 -6.17
C VAL A 53 -7.29 -0.88 -5.79
N LEU A 54 -7.21 -2.18 -5.53
CA LEU A 54 -8.35 -3.00 -5.08
C LEU A 54 -8.94 -2.47 -3.78
N MET A 55 -8.10 -2.18 -2.79
CA MET A 55 -8.52 -1.67 -1.48
C MET A 55 -9.11 -0.25 -1.56
N LEU A 56 -8.54 0.62 -2.39
CA LEU A 56 -9.05 1.97 -2.62
C LEU A 56 -10.40 1.96 -3.32
N SER A 57 -10.53 1.17 -4.39
CA SER A 57 -11.77 1.05 -5.18
C SER A 57 -12.94 0.52 -4.35
N ASN A 58 -12.64 -0.28 -3.32
CA ASN A 58 -13.63 -0.81 -2.37
C ASN A 58 -13.74 0.03 -1.09
N GLY A 59 -13.02 1.14 -0.98
CA GLY A 59 -13.04 2.03 0.16
C GLY A 59 -14.13 3.10 0.06
N THR A 60 -14.65 3.53 1.20
CA THR A 60 -15.59 4.68 1.28
C THR A 60 -14.87 6.03 1.22
N PHE A 61 -13.53 6.04 1.12
CA PHE A 61 -12.72 7.26 1.23
C PHE A 61 -12.84 8.15 -0.02
N ILE A 62 -12.84 7.58 -1.23
CA ILE A 62 -12.74 8.29 -2.52
C ILE A 62 -13.83 9.37 -2.71
N GLY A 63 -15.03 9.18 -2.16
CA GLY A 63 -16.14 10.13 -2.31
C GLY A 63 -16.16 11.26 -1.27
N THR A 64 -15.25 11.28 -0.30
CA THR A 64 -15.31 12.21 0.83
C THR A 64 -14.56 13.52 0.58
N ILE A 65 -14.92 14.58 1.32
CA ILE A 65 -14.14 15.83 1.32
C ILE A 65 -12.69 15.61 1.75
N TYR A 66 -12.43 14.64 2.63
CA TYR A 66 -11.07 14.29 3.08
C TYR A 66 -10.22 13.75 1.94
N PHE A 67 -10.80 13.03 0.99
CA PHE A 67 -10.06 12.57 -0.19
C PHE A 67 -9.60 13.75 -1.07
N LYS A 68 -10.46 14.77 -1.25
CA LYS A 68 -10.09 16.00 -1.96
C LYS A 68 -8.95 16.74 -1.25
N ILE A 69 -9.00 16.83 0.09
CA ILE A 69 -7.92 17.40 0.89
C ILE A 69 -6.62 16.60 0.72
N THR A 70 -6.70 15.26 0.78
CA THR A 70 -5.55 14.37 0.55
C THR A 70 -4.96 14.53 -0.86
N GLN A 71 -5.77 14.73 -1.90
CA GLN A 71 -5.27 15.02 -3.25
C GLN A 71 -4.52 16.35 -3.33
N GLY A 72 -5.03 17.40 -2.68
CA GLY A 72 -4.34 18.69 -2.57
C GLY A 72 -2.99 18.55 -1.86
N LEU A 73 -2.96 17.86 -0.72
CA LEU A 73 -1.73 17.59 0.03
C LEU A 73 -0.75 16.72 -0.76
N MET A 74 -1.24 15.71 -1.50
CA MET A 74 -0.41 14.89 -2.39
C MET A 74 0.23 15.73 -3.50
N SER A 75 -0.50 16.72 -4.02
CA SER A 75 0.05 17.67 -4.99
C SER A 75 1.22 18.47 -4.40
N ILE A 76 1.10 18.90 -3.13
CA ILE A 76 2.20 19.57 -2.40
C ILE A 76 3.42 18.64 -2.25
N VAL A 77 3.21 17.35 -1.93
CA VAL A 77 4.30 16.36 -1.87
C VAL A 77 4.99 16.21 -3.21
N ILE A 78 4.24 16.13 -4.31
CA ILE A 78 4.78 16.03 -5.67
C ILE A 78 5.61 17.27 -6.03
N VAL A 79 5.09 18.47 -5.77
CA VAL A 79 5.83 19.72 -6.00
C VAL A 79 7.12 19.75 -5.17
N GLY A 80 7.06 19.37 -3.89
CA GLY A 80 8.26 19.27 -3.04
C GLY A 80 9.29 18.27 -3.58
N ALA A 81 8.85 17.11 -4.08
CA ALA A 81 9.72 16.10 -4.70
C ALA A 81 10.39 16.63 -5.99
N LEU A 82 9.66 17.35 -6.83
CA LEU A 82 10.21 17.99 -8.03
C LEU A 82 11.26 19.05 -7.67
N LEU A 83 10.98 19.90 -6.69
CA LEU A 83 11.93 20.90 -6.19
C LEU A 83 13.21 20.24 -5.64
N LYS A 84 13.07 19.08 -4.97
CA LYS A 84 14.22 18.31 -4.48
C LYS A 84 15.09 17.78 -5.63
N ILE A 85 14.47 17.29 -6.70
CA ILE A 85 15.18 16.83 -7.93
C ILE A 85 15.90 17.99 -8.61
N MET A 86 15.28 19.17 -8.66
CA MET A 86 15.89 20.40 -9.20
C MET A 86 16.94 21.03 -8.27
N HIS A 87 17.28 20.38 -7.15
CA HIS A 87 18.22 20.84 -6.13
C HIS A 87 17.81 22.15 -5.41
N TYR A 88 16.53 22.55 -5.44
CA TYR A 88 16.00 23.63 -4.60
C TYR A 88 15.78 23.16 -3.16
N LYS A 89 16.88 22.95 -2.43
CA LYS A 89 16.89 22.26 -1.13
C LYS A 89 16.13 23.00 -0.01
N LEU A 90 16.08 24.33 -0.05
CA LEU A 90 15.69 25.13 1.12
C LEU A 90 14.25 24.86 1.60
N TYR A 91 13.32 24.62 0.69
CA TYR A 91 11.90 24.43 1.01
C TYR A 91 11.33 23.07 0.59
N ALA A 92 12.05 22.30 -0.22
CA ALA A 92 11.58 21.02 -0.76
C ALA A 92 11.25 20.01 0.34
N ASP A 93 12.14 19.85 1.33
CA ASP A 93 11.98 18.88 2.41
C ASP A 93 10.79 19.24 3.31
N TYR A 94 10.60 20.53 3.62
CA TYR A 94 9.45 21.01 4.40
C TYR A 94 8.11 20.76 3.69
N LEU A 95 8.03 20.98 2.37
CA LEU A 95 6.82 20.73 1.59
C LEU A 95 6.45 19.23 1.59
N ILE A 96 7.45 18.36 1.42
CA ILE A 96 7.24 16.90 1.44
C ILE A 96 6.73 16.47 2.82
N VAL A 97 7.41 16.87 3.90
CA VAL A 97 7.02 16.49 5.26
C VAL A 97 5.65 17.06 5.63
N PHE A 98 5.39 18.34 5.32
CA PHE A 98 4.10 18.97 5.57
C PHE A 98 2.96 18.25 4.83
N GLY A 99 3.17 17.90 3.55
CA GLY A 99 2.19 17.16 2.77
C GLY A 99 1.93 15.77 3.36
N LEU A 100 2.96 15.01 3.71
CA LEU A 100 2.83 13.66 4.29
C LEU A 100 2.13 13.68 5.67
N VAL A 101 2.53 14.59 6.55
CA VAL A 101 1.90 14.77 7.88
C VAL A 101 0.46 15.24 7.73
N GLY A 102 0.19 16.15 6.79
CA GLY A 102 -1.18 16.57 6.46
C GLY A 102 -2.05 15.39 6.01
N ILE A 103 -1.52 14.49 5.16
CA ILE A 103 -2.27 13.31 4.70
C ILE A 103 -2.61 12.41 5.88
N LEU A 104 -1.65 12.19 6.78
CA LEU A 104 -1.83 11.39 7.99
C LEU A 104 -2.95 11.96 8.88
N ILE A 105 -2.96 13.28 9.09
CA ILE A 105 -3.99 13.98 9.87
C ILE A 105 -5.35 13.89 9.18
N ALA A 106 -5.42 14.21 7.89
CA ALA A 106 -6.67 14.17 7.12
C ALA A 106 -7.29 12.76 7.12
N TYR A 107 -6.48 11.72 6.96
CA TYR A 107 -6.92 10.33 6.99
C TYR A 107 -7.40 9.93 8.39
N SER A 108 -6.68 10.33 9.44
CA SER A 108 -7.05 10.06 10.83
C SER A 108 -8.39 10.71 11.20
N ILE A 109 -8.61 11.97 10.81
CA ILE A 109 -9.89 12.67 11.03
C ILE A 109 -11.02 11.96 10.26
N SER A 110 -10.77 11.59 9.00
CA SER A 110 -11.75 10.85 8.19
C SER A 110 -12.15 9.52 8.84
N PHE A 111 -11.21 8.82 9.46
CA PHE A 111 -11.49 7.57 10.17
C PHE A 111 -12.35 7.81 11.42
N HIS A 112 -12.04 8.84 12.22
CA HIS A 112 -12.79 9.14 13.44
C HIS A 112 -14.24 9.52 13.18
N LYS A 113 -14.52 10.17 12.04
CA LYS A 113 -15.88 10.56 11.63
C LYS A 113 -16.71 9.42 11.02
N LYS A 114 -16.15 8.22 10.85
CA LYS A 114 -16.96 7.07 10.41
C LYS A 114 -17.94 6.66 11.52
N PRO A 115 -19.25 6.55 11.21
CA PRO A 115 -20.25 6.19 12.22
C PRO A 115 -20.09 4.75 12.71
N ILE A 116 -19.66 3.84 11.84
CA ILE A 116 -19.43 2.43 12.16
C ILE A 116 -18.01 2.09 11.72
N LYS A 117 -17.20 1.59 12.65
CA LYS A 117 -15.80 1.20 12.40
C LYS A 117 -15.72 -0.31 12.33
N LYS A 118 -15.36 -0.85 11.16
CA LYS A 118 -15.14 -2.29 10.98
C LYS A 118 -13.70 -2.64 11.30
N ARG A 119 -13.42 -3.91 11.62
CA ARG A 119 -12.05 -4.43 11.83
C ARG A 119 -11.10 -4.02 10.69
N LEU A 120 -11.53 -4.16 9.43
CA LEU A 120 -10.76 -3.76 8.26
C LEU A 120 -10.39 -2.26 8.25
N ASP A 121 -11.25 -1.40 8.81
CA ASP A 121 -10.95 0.04 8.87
C ASP A 121 -9.79 0.32 9.84
N TYR A 122 -9.70 -0.42 10.95
CA TYR A 122 -8.57 -0.30 11.89
C TYR A 122 -7.27 -0.75 11.26
N LEU A 123 -7.24 -1.91 10.58
CA LEU A 123 -6.04 -2.35 9.86
C LEU A 123 -5.61 -1.34 8.79
N LYS A 124 -6.57 -0.74 8.06
CA LYS A 124 -6.27 0.32 7.09
C LYS A 124 -5.63 1.54 7.76
N LEU A 125 -6.15 1.97 8.90
CA LEU A 125 -5.59 3.10 9.64
C LEU A 125 -4.17 2.78 10.14
N THR A 126 -3.97 1.63 10.79
CA THR A 126 -2.65 1.19 11.27
C THR A 126 -1.64 1.14 10.13
N TRP A 127 -2.02 0.57 8.99
CA TRP A 127 -1.17 0.53 7.80
C TRP A 127 -0.79 1.94 7.31
N VAL A 128 -1.77 2.85 7.15
CA VAL A 128 -1.51 4.22 6.69
C VAL A 128 -0.60 4.97 7.67
N ILE A 129 -0.83 4.84 8.98
CA ILE A 129 0.01 5.45 10.01
C ILE A 129 1.44 4.93 9.88
N LEU A 130 1.65 3.60 9.82
CA LEU A 130 2.97 3.00 9.71
C LEU A 130 3.67 3.40 8.41
N LEU A 131 2.96 3.41 7.29
CA LEU A 131 3.52 3.77 5.99
C LEU A 131 3.99 5.23 5.98
N LEU A 132 3.13 6.16 6.41
CA LEU A 132 3.45 7.58 6.38
C LEU A 132 4.51 7.96 7.42
N SER A 133 4.42 7.42 8.64
CA SER A 133 5.41 7.70 9.68
C SER A 133 6.79 7.14 9.32
N SER A 134 6.86 5.89 8.85
CA SER A 134 8.13 5.31 8.39
C SER A 134 8.69 6.09 7.19
N THR A 135 7.85 6.48 6.23
CA THR A 135 8.30 7.29 5.07
C THR A 135 8.89 8.61 5.51
N VAL A 136 8.23 9.34 6.42
CA VAL A 136 8.74 10.62 6.94
C VAL A 136 10.06 10.42 7.68
N LEU A 137 10.14 9.41 8.56
CA LEU A 137 11.35 9.17 9.35
C LEU A 137 12.53 8.67 8.51
N ILE A 138 12.29 7.83 7.50
CA ILE A 138 13.31 7.39 6.52
C ILE A 138 13.77 8.60 5.68
N PHE A 139 12.83 9.44 5.25
CA PHE A 139 13.13 10.65 4.48
C PHE A 139 14.00 11.63 5.27
N LEU A 140 13.75 11.77 6.58
CA LEU A 140 14.56 12.55 7.52
C LEU A 140 15.83 11.84 8.00
N HIS A 141 16.10 10.62 7.50
CA HIS A 141 17.26 9.79 7.84
C HIS A 141 17.34 9.38 9.31
N VAL A 142 16.19 9.36 10.01
CA VAL A 142 16.06 8.90 11.40
C VAL A 142 15.97 7.38 11.48
N LEU A 143 15.38 6.72 10.47
CA LEU A 143 15.29 5.26 10.39
C LEU A 143 15.91 4.70 9.10
N SER A 144 16.42 3.47 9.19
CA SER A 144 16.83 2.68 8.01
C SER A 144 15.62 2.38 7.11
N LYS A 145 15.88 2.21 5.81
CA LYS A 145 14.88 1.80 4.82
C LYS A 145 14.22 0.46 5.16
N ASP A 146 14.90 -0.41 5.91
CA ASP A 146 14.42 -1.74 6.28
C ASP A 146 13.16 -1.69 7.15
N TYR A 147 12.95 -0.60 7.90
CA TYR A 147 11.75 -0.43 8.72
C TYR A 147 10.47 -0.28 7.89
N ARG A 148 10.59 0.01 6.59
CA ARG A 148 9.46 -0.03 5.66
C ARG A 148 8.82 -1.42 5.57
N LEU A 149 9.59 -2.48 5.79
CA LEU A 149 9.10 -3.86 5.80
C LEU A 149 7.95 -4.07 6.80
N VAL A 150 7.94 -3.35 7.92
CA VAL A 150 6.84 -3.44 8.90
C VAL A 150 5.53 -2.95 8.30
N ALA A 151 5.55 -1.83 7.58
CA ALA A 151 4.36 -1.32 6.90
C ALA A 151 3.91 -2.27 5.78
N ASP A 152 4.85 -2.89 5.06
CA ASP A 152 4.55 -3.84 4.00
C ASP A 152 3.95 -5.15 4.53
N ILE A 153 4.44 -5.68 5.66
CA ILE A 153 3.83 -6.84 6.33
C ILE A 153 2.38 -6.55 6.73
N VAL A 154 2.12 -5.38 7.33
CA VAL A 154 0.77 -4.97 7.71
C VAL A 154 -0.13 -4.80 6.49
N PHE A 155 0.40 -4.29 5.37
CA PHE A 155 -0.31 -4.23 4.09
C PHE A 155 -0.74 -5.63 3.61
N TRP A 156 0.16 -6.61 3.62
CA TRP A 156 -0.17 -7.97 3.18
C TRP A 156 -1.22 -8.64 4.08
N ILE A 157 -1.12 -8.46 5.40
CA ILE A 157 -2.14 -8.95 6.35
C ILE A 157 -3.50 -8.32 6.03
N LEU A 158 -3.54 -7.01 5.81
CA LEU A 158 -4.75 -6.27 5.45
C LEU A 158 -5.36 -6.77 4.13
N LEU A 159 -4.53 -7.03 3.13
CA LEU A 159 -4.97 -7.54 1.82
C LEU A 159 -5.56 -8.95 1.93
N LEU A 160 -4.94 -9.82 2.72
CA LEU A 160 -5.46 -11.17 2.98
C LEU A 160 -6.79 -11.14 3.76
N ASP A 161 -6.90 -10.32 4.80
CA ASP A 161 -8.14 -10.12 5.56
C ASP A 161 -9.27 -9.58 4.66
N PHE A 162 -8.94 -8.68 3.73
CA PHE A 162 -9.87 -8.20 2.72
C PHE A 162 -10.36 -9.31 1.78
N CYS A 163 -9.44 -10.09 1.21
CA CYS A 163 -9.76 -11.16 0.25
C CYS A 163 -10.59 -12.28 0.90
N THR A 164 -10.24 -12.69 2.11
CA THR A 164 -10.96 -13.73 2.88
C THR A 164 -12.37 -13.28 3.25
N THR A 165 -12.52 -12.05 3.74
CA THR A 165 -13.83 -11.47 4.08
C THR A 165 -14.76 -11.45 2.87
N LYS A 166 -14.27 -11.00 1.71
CA LYS A 166 -15.05 -10.99 0.46
C LYS A 166 -15.44 -12.40 0.01
N THR A 167 -14.52 -13.36 0.07
CA THR A 167 -14.77 -14.76 -0.34
C THR A 167 -15.86 -15.42 0.50
N ASN A 168 -15.86 -15.19 1.82
CA ASN A 168 -16.87 -15.74 2.73
C ASN A 168 -18.28 -15.17 2.48
N LEU A 169 -18.38 -13.88 2.14
CA LEU A 169 -19.65 -13.26 1.76
C LEU A 169 -20.25 -13.91 0.51
N PHE A 170 -19.42 -14.27 -0.48
CA PHE A 170 -19.88 -14.95 -1.69
C PHE A 170 -20.40 -16.36 -1.42
N LYS A 171 -19.73 -17.14 -0.55
CA LYS A 171 -20.20 -18.47 -0.16
C LYS A 171 -21.58 -18.42 0.49
N LYS A 172 -21.82 -17.43 1.36
CA LYS A 172 -23.13 -17.23 1.99
C LYS A 172 -24.21 -16.91 0.95
N GLN A 173 -23.96 -16.01 0.00
CA GLN A 173 -24.94 -15.67 -1.03
C GLN A 173 -25.38 -16.87 -1.88
N LYS A 174 -24.45 -17.78 -2.22
CA LYS A 174 -24.76 -18.99 -3.01
C LYS A 174 -25.56 -20.03 -2.23
N SER A 175 -25.53 -20.01 -0.90
CA SER A 175 -26.30 -20.95 -0.07
C SER A 175 -27.78 -20.60 0.04
N TYR A 176 -28.17 -19.39 -0.36
CA TYR A 176 -29.56 -18.89 -0.31
C TYR A 176 -30.21 -18.80 -1.70
N SER A 177 -29.49 -19.20 -2.75
CA SER A 177 -29.96 -19.25 -4.14
C SER A 177 -30.14 -20.69 -4.58
#